data_AF-A0A2M8XVQ2-F1
#
_entry.id   AF-A0A2M8XVQ2-F1
#
_cell.length_a   1.000
_cell.length_b   1.000
_cell.length_c   1.000
_cell.angle_alpha   90.00
_cell.angle_beta   90.00
_cell.angle_gamma   90.00
#
_symmetry.space_group_name_H-M   'P 1'
#
loop_
_entity.id
_entity.type
_entity.pdbx_description
1 polymer ?
#
loop_
_entity_poly.entity_id
_entity_poly.type
_entity_poly.pdbx_seq_one_letter_code
_entity_poly.pdbx_strand_id
1 'polypeptide(L)'
;MQLLQLVSIGGIMTGGTTRPLNIIAVDENGDPNKYIMKVFTEKNISQNVSVAKEIICSELAKEFDLVCPNYGIINFDHIEISELYDEHKLKMLDKGFKFCSKFVEQNAIFNPLVTNSFLKDYEVANIFAFDLFIYNVDRGGEHNKPNMLINDSNLILIDHELTFPFINDTNQKVDYEFFLQII
;
A
#
# COMPACT_ATOMS: atom_id res chain seq x y z
N MET A 1 -3.04 14.24 4.24
CA MET A 1 -3.92 13.13 4.69
C MET A 1 -5.32 13.68 4.90
N GLN A 2 -6.37 12.95 4.50
CA GLN A 2 -7.76 13.37 4.64
C GLN A 2 -8.66 12.24 5.14
N LEU A 3 -9.75 12.57 5.83
CA LEU A 3 -10.76 11.59 6.24
C LEU A 3 -11.82 11.44 5.14
N LEU A 4 -12.08 10.20 4.73
CA LEU A 4 -13.04 9.87 3.68
C LEU A 4 -14.35 9.35 4.28
N GLN A 5 -15.45 9.61 3.59
CA GLN A 5 -16.75 9.03 3.90
C GLN A 5 -17.16 7.99 2.85
N LEU A 6 -17.45 6.76 3.27
CA LEU A 6 -17.84 5.68 2.36
C LEU A 6 -19.20 5.99 1.71
N VAL A 7 -19.28 5.88 0.39
CA VAL A 7 -20.55 5.98 -0.36
C VAL A 7 -21.00 4.61 -0.83
N SER A 8 -20.11 3.87 -1.48
CA SER A 8 -20.44 2.55 -2.02
C SER A 8 -19.19 1.70 -2.24
N ILE A 9 -19.41 0.39 -2.32
CA ILE A 9 -18.37 -0.59 -2.61
C ILE A 9 -18.67 -1.20 -3.98
N GLY A 10 -17.73 -1.02 -4.92
CA GLY A 10 -17.82 -1.53 -6.28
C GLY A 10 -17.43 -3.01 -6.42
N GLY A 11 -16.74 -3.57 -5.41
CA GLY A 11 -16.40 -4.99 -5.33
C GLY A 11 -14.93 -5.24 -5.01
N ILE A 12 -14.56 -6.52 -4.96
CA ILE A 12 -13.20 -6.98 -4.68
C ILE A 12 -12.36 -6.91 -5.96
N MET A 13 -11.17 -6.33 -5.88
CA MET A 13 -10.21 -6.33 -6.99
C MET A 13 -9.60 -7.73 -7.20
N THR A 14 -9.50 -8.13 -8.46
CA THR A 14 -8.76 -9.32 -8.88
C THR A 14 -7.27 -9.00 -8.92
N GLY A 15 -6.55 -9.30 -7.84
CA GLY A 15 -5.11 -9.06 -7.72
C GLY A 15 -4.70 -8.55 -6.33
N GLY A 16 -3.43 -8.69 -5.98
CA GLY A 16 -2.91 -8.32 -4.66
C GLY A 16 -3.25 -9.32 -3.55
N THR A 17 -2.32 -9.52 -2.62
CA THR A 17 -2.45 -10.52 -1.54
C THR A 17 -3.54 -10.13 -0.54
N THR A 18 -3.79 -8.83 -0.40
CA THR A 18 -4.79 -8.25 0.51
C THR A 18 -6.21 -8.22 -0.05
N ARG A 19 -6.42 -8.55 -1.34
CA ARG A 19 -7.72 -8.49 -2.03
C ARG A 19 -8.44 -7.15 -1.77
N PRO A 20 -7.85 -6.01 -2.19
CA PRO A 20 -8.38 -4.69 -1.89
C PRO A 20 -9.75 -4.47 -2.53
N LEU A 21 -10.48 -3.47 -2.02
CA LEU A 21 -11.82 -3.12 -2.48
C LEU A 21 -11.78 -1.87 -3.36
N ASN A 22 -12.52 -1.90 -4.46
CA ASN A 22 -12.90 -0.70 -5.19
C ASN A 22 -14.04 -0.02 -4.43
N ILE A 23 -13.85 1.23 -4.03
CA ILE A 23 -14.87 2.01 -3.32
C ILE A 23 -15.10 3.36 -3.99
N ILE A 24 -16.28 3.93 -3.78
CA ILE A 24 -16.55 5.35 -3.98
C ILE A 24 -16.62 5.98 -2.59
N ALA A 25 -15.85 7.06 -2.39
CA ALA A 25 -15.84 7.80 -1.14
C ALA A 25 -15.85 9.31 -1.41
N VAL A 26 -16.47 10.06 -0.50
CA VAL A 26 -16.47 11.53 -0.52
C VAL A 26 -15.24 12.03 0.21
N ASP A 27 -14.55 12.97 -0.41
CA ASP A 27 -13.41 13.67 0.17
C ASP A 27 -13.83 14.86 1.05
N GLU A 28 -12.86 15.56 1.66
CA GLU A 28 -13.17 16.70 2.56
C GLU A 28 -13.82 17.89 1.84
N ASN A 29 -13.72 17.95 0.50
CA ASN A 29 -14.38 18.99 -0.31
C ASN A 29 -15.82 18.62 -0.68
N GLY A 30 -16.26 17.42 -0.34
CA GLY A 30 -17.58 16.92 -0.74
C GLY A 30 -17.59 16.23 -2.10
N ASP A 31 -16.44 15.99 -2.72
CA ASP A 31 -16.36 15.40 -4.05
C ASP A 31 -16.29 13.86 -4.00
N PRO A 32 -17.21 13.14 -4.67
CA PRO A 32 -17.16 11.69 -4.74
C PRO A 32 -16.08 11.23 -5.72
N ASN A 33 -15.11 10.47 -5.23
CA ASN A 33 -14.01 9.93 -6.02
C ASN A 33 -13.87 8.41 -5.85
N LYS A 34 -13.23 7.75 -6.83
CA LYS A 34 -12.89 6.32 -6.75
C LYS A 34 -11.60 6.13 -5.94
N TYR A 35 -11.63 5.16 -5.04
CA TYR A 35 -10.46 4.75 -4.24
C TYR A 35 -10.30 3.24 -4.21
N ILE A 36 -9.06 2.81 -3.98
CA ILE A 36 -8.68 1.44 -3.65
C ILE A 36 -8.46 1.36 -2.16
N MET A 37 -9.36 0.70 -1.45
CA MET A 37 -9.25 0.47 -0.01
C MET A 37 -8.52 -0.83 0.27
N LYS A 38 -7.44 -0.75 1.04
CA LYS A 38 -6.72 -1.95 1.51
C LYS A 38 -7.39 -2.55 2.74
N VAL A 39 -7.78 -3.82 2.61
CA VAL A 39 -8.38 -4.62 3.69
C VAL A 39 -7.31 -5.52 4.29
N PHE A 40 -6.74 -5.04 5.38
CA PHE A 40 -5.68 -5.71 6.13
C PHE A 40 -6.24 -6.72 7.13
N THR A 41 -5.47 -7.77 7.39
CA THR A 41 -5.74 -8.67 8.52
C THR A 41 -5.25 -8.07 9.83
N GLU A 42 -5.73 -8.56 10.97
CA GLU A 42 -5.20 -8.18 12.29
C GLU A 42 -3.68 -8.34 12.37
N LYS A 43 -3.13 -9.40 11.74
CA LYS A 43 -1.68 -9.64 11.67
C LYS A 43 -0.96 -8.54 10.89
N ASN A 44 -1.51 -8.09 9.76
CA ASN A 44 -0.91 -7.01 8.97
C ASN A 44 -0.85 -5.69 9.77
N ILE A 45 -1.81 -5.46 10.67
CA ILE A 45 -1.86 -4.25 11.49
C ILE A 45 -0.96 -4.37 12.73
N SER A 46 -1.16 -5.42 13.53
CA SER A 46 -0.41 -5.64 14.78
C SER A 46 1.08 -5.92 14.57
N GLN A 47 1.44 -6.72 13.55
CA GLN A 47 2.84 -7.14 13.35
C GLN A 47 3.58 -6.31 12.31
N ASN A 48 2.89 -5.90 11.24
CA ASN A 48 3.53 -5.18 10.13
C ASN A 48 3.20 -3.68 10.10
N VAL A 49 2.28 -3.20 10.94
CA VAL A 49 1.89 -1.77 11.01
C VAL A 49 1.51 -1.20 9.63
N SER A 50 0.85 -2.02 8.81
CA SER A 50 0.75 -1.82 7.35
C SER A 50 0.10 -0.50 6.96
N VAL A 51 -0.95 -0.07 7.67
CA VAL A 51 -1.63 1.22 7.40
C VAL A 51 -0.70 2.40 7.62
N ALA A 52 0.08 2.40 8.71
CA ALA A 52 1.00 3.50 8.99
C ALA A 52 2.11 3.56 7.96
N LYS A 53 2.63 2.41 7.51
CA LYS A 53 3.66 2.34 6.47
C LYS A 53 3.20 2.90 5.13
N GLU A 54 1.97 2.57 4.72
CA GLU A 54 1.38 3.16 3.52
C GLU A 54 1.32 4.69 3.60
N ILE A 55 0.89 5.22 4.74
CA ILE A 55 0.81 6.66 4.98
C ILE A 55 2.21 7.29 4.96
N ILE A 56 3.14 6.77 5.76
CA ILE A 56 4.49 7.31 5.91
C ILE A 56 5.22 7.28 4.56
N CYS A 57 5.17 6.17 3.84
CA CYS A 57 5.82 6.07 2.54
C CYS A 57 5.16 6.96 1.49
N SER A 58 3.83 7.12 1.52
CA SER A 58 3.14 8.04 0.62
C SER A 58 3.53 9.50 0.87
N GLU A 59 3.70 9.91 2.13
CA GLU A 59 4.18 11.25 2.46
C GLU A 59 5.66 11.43 2.11
N LEU A 60 6.52 10.46 2.44
CA LEU A 60 7.93 10.52 2.06
C LEU A 60 8.11 10.59 0.55
N ALA A 61 7.38 9.78 -0.23
CA ALA A 61 7.44 9.81 -1.68
C ALA A 61 7.16 11.23 -2.23
N LYS A 62 6.16 11.93 -1.67
CA LYS A 62 5.87 13.33 -2.04
C LYS A 62 7.02 14.27 -1.71
N GLU A 63 7.63 14.13 -0.53
CA GLU A 63 8.78 14.95 -0.12
C GLU A 63 10.03 14.71 -0.99
N PHE A 64 10.14 13.53 -1.61
CA PHE A 64 11.20 13.19 -2.57
C PHE A 64 10.82 13.48 -4.03
N ASP A 65 9.73 14.22 -4.27
CA ASP A 65 9.21 14.52 -5.61
C ASP A 65 8.91 13.26 -6.46
N LEU A 66 8.59 12.15 -5.79
CA LEU A 66 8.16 10.90 -6.44
C LEU A 66 6.64 10.88 -6.57
N VAL A 67 6.14 10.37 -7.70
CA VAL A 67 4.71 10.33 -7.96
C VAL A 67 4.08 9.16 -7.22
N CYS A 68 3.15 9.46 -6.32
CA CYS A 68 2.27 8.49 -5.68
C CYS A 68 0.81 8.96 -5.80
N PRO A 69 -0.19 8.06 -5.77
CA PRO A 69 -1.57 8.49 -5.75
C PRO A 69 -1.86 9.25 -4.45
N ASN A 70 -2.71 10.28 -4.56
CA ASN A 70 -3.32 10.87 -3.37
C ASN A 70 -4.03 9.80 -2.56
N TYR A 71 -4.06 9.92 -1.24
CA TYR A 71 -4.73 8.95 -0.38
C TYR A 71 -5.61 9.64 0.66
N GLY A 72 -6.49 8.85 1.25
CA GLY A 72 -7.25 9.20 2.44
C GLY A 72 -7.36 8.00 3.38
N ILE A 73 -8.00 8.23 4.52
CA ILE A 73 -8.26 7.20 5.52
C ILE A 73 -9.77 7.12 5.73
N ILE A 74 -10.29 5.91 5.91
CA ILE A 74 -11.68 5.67 6.20
C ILE A 74 -11.82 4.83 7.46
N ASN A 75 -12.71 5.22 8.38
CA ASN A 75 -13.06 4.38 9.51
C ASN A 75 -14.13 3.38 9.07
N PHE A 76 -13.88 2.10 9.25
CA PHE A 76 -14.59 1.03 8.56
C PHE A 76 -14.89 -0.14 9.50
N ASP A 77 -16.13 -0.64 9.51
CA ASP A 77 -16.52 -1.86 10.23
C ASP A 77 -16.70 -3.04 9.25
N HIS A 78 -16.86 -4.26 9.75
CA HIS A 78 -17.11 -5.44 8.93
C HIS A 78 -18.54 -5.49 8.39
N ILE A 79 -19.48 -4.74 8.99
CA ILE A 79 -20.87 -4.74 8.54
C ILE A 79 -20.98 -4.28 7.07
N GLU A 80 -20.12 -3.34 6.66
CA GLU A 80 -20.06 -2.79 5.32
C GLU A 80 -19.56 -3.78 4.25
N ILE A 81 -18.84 -4.86 4.63
CA ILE A 81 -18.31 -5.89 3.69
C ILE A 81 -18.82 -7.30 3.96
N SER A 82 -19.82 -7.42 4.82
CA SER A 82 -20.33 -8.71 5.28
C SER A 82 -20.87 -9.60 4.14
N GLU A 83 -21.33 -8.98 3.05
CA GLU A 83 -21.81 -9.67 1.85
C GLU A 83 -20.71 -10.04 0.86
N LEU A 84 -19.50 -9.46 1.00
CA LEU A 84 -18.41 -9.64 0.04
C LEU A 84 -17.41 -10.73 0.44
N TYR A 85 -17.32 -11.03 1.74
CA TYR A 85 -16.42 -12.05 2.28
C TYR A 85 -17.20 -13.05 3.13
N ASP A 86 -16.74 -14.29 3.14
CA ASP A 86 -17.26 -15.29 4.08
C ASP A 86 -16.93 -14.93 5.54
N GLU A 87 -17.68 -15.51 6.47
CA GLU A 87 -17.55 -15.25 7.91
C GLU A 87 -16.13 -15.54 8.44
N HIS A 88 -15.46 -16.56 7.90
CA HIS A 88 -14.12 -16.93 8.30
C HIS A 88 -13.12 -15.83 7.90
N LYS A 89 -13.21 -15.31 6.67
CA LYS A 89 -12.35 -14.23 6.19
C LYS A 89 -12.64 -12.93 6.94
N LEU A 90 -13.90 -12.59 7.19
CA LEU A 90 -14.27 -11.40 7.99
C LEU A 90 -13.65 -11.43 9.39
N LYS A 91 -13.61 -12.59 10.05
CA LYS A 91 -12.98 -12.74 11.37
C LYS A 91 -11.46 -12.50 11.37
N MET A 92 -10.80 -12.63 10.22
CA MET A 92 -9.37 -12.37 10.09
C MET A 92 -9.04 -10.91 9.75
N LEU A 93 -10.01 -10.19 9.19
CA LEU A 93 -9.82 -8.80 8.81
C LEU A 93 -9.81 -7.91 10.07
N ASP A 94 -8.98 -6.88 10.02
CA ASP A 94 -8.97 -5.86 11.06
C ASP A 94 -10.13 -4.88 10.85
N LYS A 95 -10.61 -4.24 11.93
CA LYS A 95 -11.60 -3.14 11.89
C LYS A 95 -10.93 -1.78 12.08
N GLY A 96 -11.65 -0.70 11.81
CA GLY A 96 -11.18 0.66 12.10
C GLY A 96 -10.60 1.36 10.87
N PHE A 97 -9.53 2.12 11.07
CA PHE A 97 -8.98 2.98 10.02
C PHE A 97 -8.25 2.20 8.92
N LYS A 98 -8.70 2.38 7.67
CA LYS A 98 -8.11 1.77 6.47
C LYS A 98 -7.50 2.81 5.55
N PHE A 99 -6.39 2.43 4.93
CA PHE A 99 -5.75 3.23 3.90
C PHE A 99 -6.51 3.10 2.57
N CYS A 100 -6.79 4.24 1.94
CA CYS A 100 -7.49 4.34 0.67
C CYS A 100 -6.65 5.15 -0.31
N SER A 101 -6.10 4.49 -1.33
CA SER A 101 -5.37 5.16 -2.40
C SER A 101 -6.34 5.62 -3.49
N LYS A 102 -6.22 6.86 -3.98
CA LYS A 102 -7.07 7.38 -5.05
C LYS A 102 -6.81 6.57 -6.30
N PHE A 103 -7.88 6.11 -6.95
CA PHE A 103 -7.78 5.34 -8.17
C PHE A 103 -7.19 6.22 -9.27
N VAL A 104 -6.12 5.74 -9.92
CA VAL A 104 -5.49 6.45 -11.04
C VAL A 104 -5.89 5.76 -12.34
N GLU A 105 -6.72 6.45 -13.13
CA GLU A 105 -7.22 5.92 -14.40
C GLU A 105 -6.11 5.85 -15.46
N GLN A 106 -6.25 4.91 -16.41
CA GLN A 106 -5.41 4.81 -17.61
C GLN A 106 -3.92 4.53 -17.38
N ASN A 107 -3.56 3.79 -16.33
CA ASN A 107 -2.18 3.34 -16.11
C ASN A 107 -2.03 1.84 -16.35
N ALA A 108 -0.90 1.44 -16.94
CA ALA A 108 -0.50 0.05 -17.03
C ALA A 108 0.33 -0.33 -15.81
N ILE A 109 0.32 -1.62 -15.43
CA ILE A 109 1.33 -2.15 -14.51
C ILE A 109 2.68 -2.09 -15.21
N PHE A 110 3.70 -1.55 -14.54
CA PHE A 110 5.04 -1.48 -15.09
C PHE A 110 5.53 -2.87 -15.53
N ASN A 111 6.13 -2.97 -16.71
CA ASN A 111 6.73 -4.19 -17.20
C ASN A 111 8.09 -3.86 -17.81
N PRO A 112 9.19 -4.55 -17.40
CA PRO A 112 10.53 -4.28 -17.93
C PRO A 112 10.67 -4.40 -19.45
N LEU A 113 9.73 -5.10 -20.12
CA LEU A 113 9.69 -5.25 -21.57
C LEU A 113 9.05 -4.04 -22.29
N VAL A 114 8.34 -3.19 -21.57
CA VAL A 114 7.80 -1.94 -22.12
C VAL A 114 8.98 -1.01 -22.34
N THR A 115 9.12 -0.52 -23.57
CA THR A 115 10.27 0.31 -23.95
C THR A 115 10.28 1.58 -23.11
N ASN A 116 11.33 1.77 -22.31
CA ASN A 116 11.55 2.93 -21.44
C ASN A 116 11.78 4.25 -22.21
N SER A 117 11.34 4.39 -23.46
CA SER A 117 11.65 5.55 -24.31
C SER A 117 11.16 6.88 -23.74
N PHE A 118 10.24 6.85 -22.77
CA PHE A 118 9.68 8.02 -22.10
C PHE A 118 10.23 8.25 -20.69
N LEU A 119 10.88 7.23 -20.09
CA LEU A 119 11.41 7.33 -18.73
C LEU A 119 12.81 7.91 -18.76
N LYS A 120 13.06 8.87 -17.89
CA LYS A 120 14.37 9.47 -17.77
C LYS A 120 15.20 8.63 -16.80
N ASP A 121 16.48 8.42 -17.11
CA ASP A 121 17.38 7.57 -16.30
C ASP A 121 17.39 7.95 -14.81
N TYR A 122 17.25 9.25 -14.51
CA TYR A 122 17.22 9.73 -13.13
C TYR A 122 15.97 9.32 -12.36
N GLU A 123 14.84 9.07 -13.02
CA GLU A 123 13.59 8.67 -12.34
C GLU A 123 13.74 7.26 -11.76
N VAL A 124 14.37 6.37 -12.53
CA VAL A 124 14.67 5.00 -12.08
C VAL A 124 15.68 5.02 -10.93
N ALA A 125 16.72 5.86 -11.02
CA ALA A 125 17.71 6.01 -9.96
C ALA A 125 17.10 6.56 -8.65
N ASN A 126 16.19 7.53 -8.75
CA ASN A 126 15.50 8.09 -7.59
C ASN A 126 14.57 7.07 -6.92
N ILE A 127 13.83 6.29 -7.70
CA ILE A 127 12.97 5.22 -7.16
C ILE A 127 13.82 4.17 -6.46
N PHE A 128 14.92 3.74 -7.06
CA PHE A 128 15.85 2.79 -6.44
C PHE A 128 16.43 3.33 -5.13
N ALA A 129 16.87 4.59 -5.11
CA ALA A 129 17.38 5.23 -3.90
C ALA A 129 16.30 5.30 -2.80
N PHE A 130 15.06 5.60 -3.19
CA PHE A 130 13.92 5.63 -2.28
C PHE A 130 13.60 4.25 -1.70
N ASP A 131 13.58 3.19 -2.53
CA ASP A 131 13.35 1.83 -2.05
C ASP A 131 14.45 1.36 -1.08
N LEU A 132 15.71 1.72 -1.32
CA LEU A 132 16.79 1.48 -0.38
C LEU A 132 16.57 2.23 0.94
N PHE A 133 16.16 3.50 0.86
CA PHE A 133 15.91 4.34 2.03
C PHE A 133 14.79 3.79 2.92
N ILE A 134 13.67 3.37 2.32
CA ILE A 134 12.54 2.79 3.07
C ILE A 134 12.66 1.28 3.31
N TYR A 135 13.73 0.67 2.80
CA TYR A 135 13.96 -0.76 2.78
C TYR A 135 12.73 -1.55 2.27
N ASN A 136 12.31 -1.23 1.04
CA ASN A 136 11.20 -1.89 0.37
C ASN A 136 11.60 -3.28 -0.10
N VAL A 137 11.05 -4.33 0.54
CA VAL A 137 11.41 -5.73 0.23
C VAL A 137 10.53 -6.37 -0.83
N ASP A 138 9.44 -5.69 -1.25
CA ASP A 138 8.47 -6.26 -2.20
C ASP A 138 8.73 -5.83 -3.65
N ARG A 139 9.38 -4.67 -3.88
CA ARG A 139 9.66 -4.19 -5.24
C ARG A 139 10.67 -5.09 -5.96
N GLY A 140 10.19 -5.88 -6.91
CA GLY A 140 11.04 -6.81 -7.67
C GLY A 140 11.60 -7.96 -6.83
N GLY A 141 11.00 -8.25 -5.66
CA GLY A 141 11.38 -9.35 -4.78
C GLY A 141 10.98 -10.73 -5.30
N GLU A 142 10.79 -11.72 -4.42
CA GLU A 142 10.52 -13.13 -4.77
C GLU A 142 9.32 -13.34 -5.72
N HIS A 143 8.37 -12.41 -5.73
CA HIS A 143 7.16 -12.47 -6.56
C HIS A 143 7.25 -11.68 -7.87
N ASN A 144 8.40 -11.04 -8.15
CA ASN A 144 8.65 -10.19 -9.31
C ASN A 144 7.55 -9.14 -9.56
N LYS A 145 6.99 -8.60 -8.46
CA LYS A 145 5.95 -7.56 -8.52
C LYS A 145 6.62 -6.19 -8.52
N PRO A 146 6.39 -5.36 -9.54
CA PRO A 146 7.02 -4.05 -9.62
C PRO A 146 6.39 -3.03 -8.67
N ASN A 147 5.13 -3.21 -8.27
CA ASN A 147 4.36 -2.25 -7.46
C ASN A 147 4.50 -0.81 -7.96
N MET A 148 4.47 -0.68 -9.29
CA MET A 148 4.51 0.59 -10.00
C MET A 148 3.47 0.54 -11.09
N LEU A 149 2.81 1.67 -11.27
CA LEU A 149 2.04 1.95 -12.46
C LEU A 149 2.86 2.86 -13.37
N ILE A 150 2.61 2.77 -14.67
CA ILE A 150 3.23 3.63 -15.67
C ILE A 150 2.15 4.23 -16.57
N ASN A 151 2.34 5.50 -16.90
CA ASN A 151 1.64 6.18 -18.00
C ASN A 151 2.66 6.89 -18.89
N ASP A 152 2.15 7.67 -19.85
CA ASP A 152 2.97 8.36 -20.86
C ASP A 152 4.00 9.34 -20.29
N SER A 153 3.94 9.68 -19.00
CA SER A 153 4.77 10.73 -18.41
C SER A 153 5.42 10.38 -17.09
N ASN A 154 4.90 9.39 -16.34
CA ASN A 154 5.34 9.15 -14.97
C ASN A 154 5.36 7.67 -14.60
N LEU A 155 6.28 7.33 -13.69
CA LEU A 155 6.20 6.15 -12.85
C LEU A 155 5.47 6.51 -11.56
N ILE A 156 4.41 5.78 -11.25
CA ILE A 156 3.58 6.00 -10.07
C ILE A 156 3.84 4.86 -9.09
N LEU A 157 4.33 5.20 -7.91
CA LEU A 157 4.58 4.25 -6.83
C LEU A 157 3.28 3.88 -6.13
N ILE A 158 3.10 2.58 -5.90
CA ILE A 158 1.98 2.02 -5.14
C ILE A 158 2.49 0.94 -4.19
N ASP A 159 1.63 0.54 -3.25
CA ASP A 159 1.81 -0.65 -2.42
C ASP A 159 3.11 -0.63 -1.59
N HIS A 160 3.07 0.14 -0.49
CA HIS A 160 4.21 0.38 0.39
C HIS A 160 4.14 -0.38 1.72
N GLU A 161 3.24 -1.36 1.84
CA GLU A 161 3.02 -2.08 3.10
C GLU A 161 4.22 -2.91 3.56
N LEU A 162 5.07 -3.36 2.65
CA LEU A 162 6.27 -4.17 2.93
C LEU A 162 7.57 -3.34 2.92
N THR A 163 7.54 -2.25 3.66
CA THR A 163 8.67 -1.34 3.90
C THR A 163 9.06 -1.34 5.37
N PHE A 164 10.18 -0.74 5.76
CA PHE A 164 10.64 -0.62 7.15
C PHE A 164 10.50 -1.92 7.97
N PRO A 165 11.10 -3.06 7.54
CA PRO A 165 10.92 -4.33 8.22
C PRO A 165 11.41 -4.32 9.68
N PHE A 166 12.29 -3.39 10.04
CA PHE A 166 12.84 -3.22 11.38
C PHE A 166 11.84 -2.68 12.42
N ILE A 167 10.71 -2.09 12.00
CA ILE A 167 9.63 -1.69 12.93
C ILE A 167 8.56 -2.77 13.09
N ASN A 168 8.71 -3.92 12.42
CA ASN A 168 7.77 -5.01 12.57
C ASN A 168 7.86 -5.58 13.98
N ASP A 169 6.70 -5.84 14.58
CA ASP A 169 6.64 -6.68 15.77
C ASP A 169 6.80 -8.14 15.35
N THR A 170 8.02 -8.65 15.46
CA THR A 170 8.36 -10.00 15.04
C THR A 170 7.95 -11.05 16.07
N ASN A 171 7.37 -10.68 17.22
CA ASN A 171 7.19 -11.57 18.39
C ASN A 171 8.46 -12.31 18.84
N GLN A 172 9.62 -12.06 18.23
CA GLN A 172 10.89 -12.57 18.67
C GLN A 172 11.37 -11.63 19.77
N LYS A 173 11.30 -12.09 21.02
CA LYS A 173 12.31 -11.70 21.99
C LYS A 173 13.65 -12.02 21.34
N VAL A 174 14.29 -11.01 20.78
CA VAL A 174 15.69 -11.12 20.40
C VAL A 174 16.42 -11.39 21.71
N ASP A 175 16.83 -12.63 21.90
CA ASP A 175 17.66 -13.01 23.04
C ASP A 175 19.07 -12.47 22.78
N TYR A 176 19.27 -11.21 23.15
CA TYR A 176 20.55 -10.53 23.02
C TYR A 176 21.65 -11.22 23.84
N GLU A 177 21.31 -12.05 24.84
CA GLU A 177 22.31 -12.81 25.60
C GLU A 177 22.87 -13.98 24.79
N PHE A 178 22.07 -14.61 23.92
CA PHE A 178 22.55 -15.67 23.03
C PHE A 178 23.64 -15.17 22.05
N PHE A 179 23.49 -13.94 21.55
CA PHE A 179 24.46 -13.35 20.62
C PHE A 179 25.74 -12.84 21.32
N LEU A 180 25.67 -12.52 22.61
CA LEU A 180 26.84 -12.11 23.40
C LEU A 180 27.71 -13.28 23.87
N GLN A 181 27.21 -14.52 23.81
CA GLN A 181 28.00 -15.73 24.16
C GLN A 181 28.88 -16.25 23.02
N ILE A 182 28.78 -15.66 21.82
CA ILE A 182 29.51 -16.09 20.61
C ILE A 182 30.66 -15.10 20.27
N ILE A 183 30.90 -14.09 21.11
CA ILE A 183 32.02 -13.14 21.02
C ILE A 183 32.97 -13.39 22.19
#